data_AF-F6SGE2-F1
#
_entry.id   AF-F6SGE2-F1
#
_cell.length_a   1.000
_cell.length_b   1.000
_cell.length_c   1.000
_cell.angle_alpha   90.00
_cell.angle_beta   90.00
_cell.angle_gamma   90.00
#
_symmetry.space_group_name_H-M   'P 1'
#
loop_
_entity.id
_entity.type
_entity.pdbx_description
1 polymer ?
#
loop_
_entity_poly.entity_id
_entity_poly.type
_entity_poly.pdbx_seq_one_letter_code
_entity_poly.pdbx_strand_id
1 'polypeptide(L)'
;GEPPDRDTLLPLSFPPNRDQPQLKHHVLPRFYTYGGGVGGGAGGGFGGGAGFGGGAGDGGLFSGGEKQTMQNLNDRLASYLDKVRALEEANTDLEVKIKQWYEKFGPGSTVPGSGRDYSKFYPIIDDLRTKIIAATIENAKIISPIDNARLAAEDFRLKYENEMYLRHSVEADINGLHKVLDDLNMSTSDLKMQFESLTEELAFLKKNHEEVGSSMQGTTTGDVTVEMNAAPGTDLTKLLNDMRAQYEALAEQNRKEAEDQFNKQVNFSEMSHCRTSAKSEITELKRTLQALQIELQSLMSMQSSLESTLADTEAGYVMQLSQIQHQITSLEEQICQIRGETECQNAEYEQLLNIKTRLEMEIETYHRLLEGEAGHYSKCWGSYELIRLTVLPGAHSLSRRENRY
;
A
#
# COMPACT_ATOMS: atom_id res chain seq x y z
N GLY A 1 22.22 13.11 -25.16
CA GLY A 1 21.13 12.70 -24.27
C GLY A 1 21.79 12.31 -22.97
N GLU A 2 21.57 13.12 -21.94
CA GLU A 2 22.19 13.03 -20.62
C GLU A 2 22.05 11.64 -19.97
N PRO A 3 23.02 11.20 -19.15
CA PRO A 3 22.90 9.98 -18.38
C PRO A 3 22.12 10.25 -17.08
N PRO A 4 21.26 9.34 -16.60
CA PRO A 4 20.72 9.46 -15.25
C PRO A 4 21.64 8.78 -14.23
N ASP A 5 21.67 9.40 -13.07
CA ASP A 5 22.55 9.18 -11.94
C ASP A 5 22.50 7.77 -11.35
N ARG A 6 23.69 7.30 -10.99
CA ARG A 6 23.91 6.26 -9.99
C ARG A 6 23.77 6.93 -8.63
N ASP A 7 22.84 6.47 -7.81
CA ASP A 7 23.02 6.28 -6.35
C ASP A 7 21.65 6.12 -5.66
N THR A 8 21.23 4.87 -5.45
CA THR A 8 20.34 4.52 -4.32
C THR A 8 20.46 3.03 -4.02
N LEU A 9 21.51 2.64 -3.29
CA LEU A 9 21.60 1.35 -2.62
C LEU A 9 20.81 1.43 -1.31
N LEU A 10 19.61 0.87 -1.28
CA LEU A 10 18.89 0.56 -0.03
C LEU A 10 19.17 -0.90 0.37
N PRO A 11 19.47 -1.20 1.64
CA PRO A 11 19.63 -2.58 2.09
C PRO A 11 18.23 -3.20 2.32
N LEU A 12 17.98 -4.31 1.62
CA LEU A 12 16.86 -5.22 1.86
C LEU A 12 17.00 -5.89 3.23
N SER A 13 16.24 -5.42 4.22
CA SER A 13 16.04 -6.15 5.48
C SER A 13 14.90 -7.14 5.34
N PHE A 14 15.24 -8.42 5.18
CA PHE A 14 14.32 -9.55 5.37
C PHE A 14 13.93 -9.67 6.86
N PRO A 15 12.65 -9.82 7.23
CA PRO A 15 12.28 -10.25 8.57
C PRO A 15 12.46 -11.77 8.71
N PRO A 16 12.93 -12.29 9.85
CA PRO A 16 13.04 -13.73 10.05
C PRO A 16 11.69 -14.31 10.45
N ASN A 17 11.33 -15.36 9.75
CA ASN A 17 10.27 -16.29 10.11
C ASN A 17 10.79 -17.20 11.25
N ARG A 18 10.08 -17.25 12.40
CA ARG A 18 10.18 -18.38 13.35
C ARG A 18 8.86 -18.62 14.07
N ASP A 19 8.32 -19.79 13.80
CA ASP A 19 7.28 -20.49 14.55
C ASP A 19 7.70 -20.78 16.01
N GLN A 20 6.77 -20.63 16.96
CA GLN A 20 6.14 -21.71 17.77
C GLN A 20 5.52 -21.20 19.09
N PRO A 21 4.40 -21.79 19.54
CA PRO A 21 3.63 -21.35 20.71
C PRO A 21 4.21 -21.92 22.01
N GLN A 22 4.32 -21.09 23.05
CA GLN A 22 4.66 -21.52 24.40
C GLN A 22 3.40 -21.49 25.29
N LEU A 23 2.95 -22.68 25.69
CA LEU A 23 2.04 -22.87 26.82
C LEU A 23 2.65 -22.23 28.07
N LYS A 24 1.90 -21.35 28.75
CA LYS A 24 2.16 -21.04 30.16
C LYS A 24 0.90 -21.15 30.99
N HIS A 25 1.05 -21.97 32.02
CA HIS A 25 0.11 -22.31 33.06
C HIS A 25 -0.39 -21.10 33.86
N HIS A 26 -1.67 -21.20 34.24
CA HIS A 26 -2.34 -20.71 35.45
C HIS A 26 -1.52 -19.87 36.46
N VAL A 27 -2.03 -18.68 36.78
CA VAL A 27 -2.22 -18.21 38.17
C VAL A 27 -3.49 -17.33 38.25
N LEU A 28 -4.44 -17.73 39.09
CA LEU A 28 -5.66 -16.97 39.45
C LEU A 28 -5.35 -15.77 40.34
N PRO A 29 -6.18 -14.71 40.34
CA PRO A 29 -6.45 -13.95 41.54
C PRO A 29 -7.89 -14.17 42.05
N ARG A 30 -7.94 -14.35 43.37
CA ARG A 30 -9.12 -14.56 44.22
C ARG A 30 -10.12 -13.41 44.17
N PHE A 31 -11.39 -13.81 44.15
CA PHE A 31 -12.56 -13.03 44.56
C PHE A 31 -12.47 -12.61 46.04
N TYR A 32 -12.89 -11.38 46.34
CA TYR A 32 -13.51 -11.01 47.61
C TYR A 32 -14.98 -10.67 47.38
N THR A 33 -15.82 -11.40 48.07
CA THR A 33 -17.27 -11.23 48.26
C THR A 33 -17.62 -9.94 48.99
N TYR A 34 -18.69 -9.26 48.54
CA TYR A 34 -19.64 -8.62 49.45
C TYR A 34 -21.04 -8.71 48.86
N GLY A 35 -21.92 -9.38 49.58
CA GLY A 35 -23.34 -9.50 49.27
C GLY A 35 -24.13 -8.25 49.70
N GLY A 36 -25.28 -8.08 49.07
CA GLY A 36 -26.25 -7.04 49.40
C GLY A 36 -27.49 -7.19 48.52
N GLY A 37 -28.35 -8.15 48.86
CA GLY A 37 -29.68 -8.25 48.30
C GLY A 37 -30.65 -7.35 49.07
N VAL A 38 -31.49 -6.59 48.36
CA VAL A 38 -32.84 -6.21 48.81
C VAL A 38 -33.71 -6.09 47.56
N GLY A 39 -34.63 -7.05 47.41
CA GLY A 39 -35.76 -6.95 46.50
C GLY A 39 -36.95 -6.29 47.20
N GLY A 40 -37.77 -5.59 46.44
CA GLY A 40 -38.98 -4.94 46.93
C GLY A 40 -39.81 -4.35 45.80
N GLY A 41 -40.48 -5.22 45.02
CA GLY A 41 -41.52 -4.83 44.08
C GLY A 41 -42.89 -4.94 44.75
N ALA A 42 -43.61 -3.82 44.84
CA ALA A 42 -44.98 -3.76 45.33
C ALA A 42 -45.95 -3.65 44.13
N GLY A 43 -46.74 -4.70 43.90
CA GLY A 43 -47.87 -4.72 42.98
C GLY A 43 -49.17 -4.93 43.75
N GLY A 44 -50.15 -4.04 43.54
CA GLY A 44 -51.42 -4.01 44.25
C GLY A 44 -52.43 -5.04 43.78
N GLY A 45 -53.34 -5.39 44.68
CA GLY A 45 -54.52 -6.20 44.41
C GLY A 45 -55.61 -5.92 45.45
N PHE A 46 -56.74 -5.39 44.97
CA PHE A 46 -57.95 -5.11 45.73
C PHE A 46 -58.64 -6.39 46.20
N GLY A 47 -59.17 -6.38 47.43
CA GLY A 47 -60.03 -7.43 47.95
C GLY A 47 -60.76 -6.97 49.21
N GLY A 48 -61.95 -6.39 49.03
CA GLY A 48 -62.84 -6.00 50.12
C GLY A 48 -63.59 -7.21 50.69
N GLY A 49 -63.68 -7.29 52.00
CA GLY A 49 -64.46 -8.29 52.73
C GLY A 49 -64.68 -7.83 54.16
N ALA A 50 -65.82 -7.16 54.39
CA ALA A 50 -66.29 -6.76 55.71
C ALA A 50 -66.83 -7.98 56.47
N GLY A 51 -66.21 -8.30 57.61
CA GLY A 51 -66.71 -9.29 58.57
C GLY A 51 -67.17 -8.58 59.83
N PHE A 52 -68.49 -8.37 59.94
CA PHE A 52 -69.12 -7.85 61.16
C PHE A 52 -69.41 -9.02 62.10
N GLY A 53 -68.84 -8.97 63.30
CA GLY A 53 -69.03 -9.97 64.34
C GLY A 53 -70.33 -9.77 65.10
N GLY A 54 -71.12 -10.85 65.18
CA GLY A 54 -71.72 -11.42 66.39
C GLY A 54 -72.69 -10.58 67.24
N GLY A 55 -73.92 -11.11 67.40
CA GLY A 55 -74.68 -10.88 68.64
C GLY A 55 -76.19 -11.14 68.60
N ALA A 56 -76.57 -12.32 69.12
CA ALA A 56 -77.74 -12.57 69.98
C ALA A 56 -79.12 -12.93 69.38
N GLY A 57 -79.68 -14.00 69.97
CA GLY A 57 -81.09 -14.42 69.95
C GLY A 57 -81.40 -15.43 68.84
N ASP A 58 -82.08 -16.55 69.05
CA ASP A 58 -82.72 -17.19 70.19
C ASP A 58 -83.13 -18.59 69.67
N GLY A 59 -83.36 -19.55 70.56
CA GLY A 59 -83.40 -20.98 70.28
C GLY A 59 -84.41 -21.45 69.21
N GLY A 60 -84.10 -22.58 68.58
CA GLY A 60 -85.07 -23.28 67.73
C GLY A 60 -84.53 -24.36 66.82
N LEU A 61 -84.55 -25.60 67.34
CA LEU A 61 -84.98 -26.79 66.60
C LEU A 61 -84.06 -27.37 65.48
N PHE A 62 -83.38 -28.46 65.82
CA PHE A 62 -82.62 -29.39 64.97
C PHE A 62 -83.45 -30.12 63.88
N SER A 63 -84.28 -29.43 63.08
CA SER A 63 -85.08 -30.07 62.01
C SER A 63 -85.23 -29.28 60.69
N GLY A 64 -84.48 -28.18 60.50
CA GLY A 64 -84.48 -27.36 59.27
C GLY A 64 -83.15 -27.32 58.49
N GLY A 65 -82.08 -27.90 59.03
CA GLY A 65 -80.74 -27.83 58.45
C GLY A 65 -80.59 -28.57 57.13
N GLU A 66 -81.11 -29.79 57.02
CA GLU A 66 -80.90 -30.66 55.85
C GLU A 66 -81.58 -30.11 54.58
N LYS A 67 -82.78 -29.55 54.72
CA LYS A 67 -83.51 -28.95 53.59
C LYS A 67 -82.84 -27.65 53.12
N GLN A 68 -82.36 -26.83 54.04
CA GLN A 68 -81.66 -25.58 53.70
C GLN A 68 -80.26 -25.83 53.13
N THR A 69 -79.56 -26.88 53.59
CA THR A 69 -78.31 -27.32 52.96
C THR A 69 -78.55 -27.91 51.57
N MET A 70 -79.61 -28.69 51.36
CA MET A 70 -79.97 -29.20 50.04
C MET A 70 -80.41 -28.09 49.08
N GLN A 71 -81.07 -27.06 49.59
CA GLN A 71 -81.45 -25.90 48.79
C GLN A 71 -80.21 -25.07 48.40
N ASN A 72 -79.28 -24.84 49.33
CA ASN A 72 -78.01 -24.16 49.03
C ASN A 72 -77.17 -24.92 47.99
N LEU A 73 -77.11 -26.25 48.09
CA LEU A 73 -76.43 -27.10 47.12
C LEU A 73 -77.11 -27.05 45.74
N ASN A 74 -78.45 -27.08 45.70
CA ASN A 74 -79.20 -26.94 44.45
C ASN A 74 -79.04 -25.54 43.83
N ASP A 75 -79.06 -24.48 44.62
CA ASP A 75 -78.84 -23.10 44.15
C ASP A 75 -77.41 -22.95 43.61
N ARG A 76 -76.43 -23.58 44.28
CA ARG A 76 -75.05 -23.60 43.82
C ARG A 76 -74.90 -24.43 42.54
N LEU A 77 -75.57 -25.58 42.43
CA LEU A 77 -75.59 -26.40 41.21
C LEU A 77 -76.27 -25.67 40.05
N ALA A 78 -77.37 -24.96 40.29
CA ALA A 78 -78.01 -24.10 39.30
C ALA A 78 -77.04 -23.00 38.83
N SER A 79 -76.34 -22.34 39.75
CA SER A 79 -75.32 -21.33 39.39
C SER A 79 -74.13 -21.92 38.62
N TYR A 80 -73.76 -23.18 38.87
CA TYR A 80 -72.74 -23.88 38.10
C TYR A 80 -73.24 -24.24 36.70
N LEU A 81 -74.48 -24.73 36.57
CA LEU A 81 -75.09 -25.02 35.27
C LEU A 81 -75.24 -23.77 34.41
N ASP A 82 -75.60 -22.63 35.01
CA ASP A 82 -75.66 -21.35 34.30
C ASP A 82 -74.28 -20.87 33.86
N LYS A 83 -73.24 -21.06 34.68
CA LYS A 83 -71.85 -20.77 34.30
C LYS A 83 -71.35 -21.69 33.19
N VAL A 84 -71.69 -22.98 33.22
CA VAL A 84 -71.33 -23.93 32.16
C VAL A 84 -71.98 -23.52 30.84
N ARG A 85 -73.28 -23.18 30.85
CA ARG A 85 -73.96 -22.67 29.65
C ARG A 85 -73.33 -21.39 29.11
N ALA A 86 -72.98 -20.43 29.98
CA ALA A 86 -72.34 -19.20 29.56
C ALA A 86 -70.93 -19.44 28.96
N LEU A 87 -70.18 -20.40 29.51
CA LEU A 87 -68.87 -20.79 28.98
C LEU A 87 -69.00 -21.56 27.66
N GLU A 88 -70.00 -22.44 27.52
CA GLU A 88 -70.30 -23.12 26.26
C GLU A 88 -70.67 -22.11 25.16
N GLU A 89 -71.54 -21.14 25.46
CA GLU A 89 -71.90 -20.07 24.53
C GLU A 89 -70.67 -19.23 24.12
N ALA A 90 -69.85 -18.82 25.09
CA ALA A 90 -68.62 -18.08 24.81
C ALA A 90 -67.62 -18.91 23.97
N ASN A 91 -67.50 -20.21 24.21
CA ASN A 91 -66.66 -21.09 23.40
C ASN A 91 -67.19 -21.20 21.97
N THR A 92 -68.51 -21.36 21.78
CA THR A 92 -69.08 -21.40 20.42
C THR A 92 -68.86 -20.09 19.65
N ASP A 93 -68.95 -18.94 20.32
CA ASP A 93 -68.67 -17.64 19.71
C ASP A 93 -67.18 -17.48 19.35
N LEU A 94 -66.27 -17.95 20.21
CA LEU A 94 -64.84 -17.98 19.92
C LEU A 94 -64.50 -18.91 18.74
N GLU A 95 -65.10 -20.10 18.67
CA GLU A 95 -64.93 -21.03 17.55
C GLU A 95 -65.39 -20.41 16.23
N VAL A 96 -66.52 -19.70 16.23
CA VAL A 96 -67.02 -18.99 15.04
C VAL A 96 -66.07 -17.88 14.63
N LYS A 97 -65.55 -17.09 15.58
CA LYS A 97 -64.57 -16.02 15.30
C LYS A 97 -63.27 -16.57 14.73
N ILE A 98 -62.77 -17.69 15.26
CA ILE A 98 -61.57 -18.37 14.75
C ILE A 98 -61.80 -18.86 13.32
N LYS A 99 -62.94 -19.51 13.04
CA LYS A 99 -63.30 -19.94 11.67
C LYS A 99 -63.36 -18.76 10.70
N GLN A 100 -64.04 -17.68 11.07
CA GLN A 100 -64.11 -16.47 10.25
C GLN A 100 -62.74 -15.81 10.03
N TRP A 101 -61.84 -15.88 11.01
CA TRP A 101 -60.48 -15.38 10.88
C TRP A 101 -59.67 -16.22 9.88
N TYR A 102 -59.75 -17.55 9.96
CA TYR A 102 -59.10 -18.43 8.98
C TYR A 102 -59.71 -18.33 7.58
N GLU A 103 -61.01 -18.08 7.44
CA GLU A 103 -61.62 -17.83 6.13
C GLU A 103 -61.15 -16.51 5.50
N LYS A 104 -60.92 -15.47 6.32
CA LYS A 104 -60.47 -14.15 5.86
C LYS A 104 -58.96 -14.05 5.65
N PHE A 105 -58.17 -14.77 6.45
CA PHE A 105 -56.72 -14.60 6.52
C PHE A 105 -55.93 -15.90 6.33
N GLY A 106 -56.62 -17.04 6.18
CA GLY A 106 -55.98 -18.32 5.95
C GLY A 106 -55.32 -18.43 4.58
N PRO A 107 -54.37 -19.36 4.43
CA PRO A 107 -53.64 -19.60 3.19
C PRO A 107 -54.60 -20.18 2.13
N GLY A 108 -55.15 -19.31 1.27
CA GLY A 108 -56.16 -19.65 0.27
C GLY A 108 -57.36 -18.69 0.22
N SER A 109 -57.46 -17.74 1.16
CA SER A 109 -58.51 -16.72 1.14
C SER A 109 -58.37 -15.78 -0.07
N THR A 110 -59.48 -15.51 -0.75
CA THR A 110 -59.60 -14.64 -1.95
C THR A 110 -59.46 -13.15 -1.63
N VAL A 111 -58.95 -12.78 -0.45
CA VAL A 111 -58.62 -11.39 -0.10
C VAL A 111 -57.32 -11.02 -0.85
N PRO A 112 -57.35 -10.05 -1.78
CA PRO A 112 -56.16 -9.64 -2.52
C PRO A 112 -55.19 -8.95 -1.56
N GLY A 113 -54.20 -9.68 -1.04
CA GLY A 113 -53.17 -9.08 -0.17
C GLY A 113 -52.44 -10.00 0.80
N SER A 114 -52.92 -11.22 1.07
CA SER A 114 -52.23 -12.15 2.00
C SER A 114 -51.11 -12.99 1.35
N GLY A 115 -50.99 -12.94 0.02
CA GLY A 115 -49.82 -13.38 -0.72
C GLY A 115 -49.24 -12.19 -1.47
N ARG A 116 -48.17 -11.56 -0.96
CA ARG A 116 -47.40 -10.64 -1.81
C ARG A 116 -46.79 -11.47 -2.93
N ASP A 117 -47.31 -11.35 -4.14
CA ASP A 117 -46.77 -12.06 -5.30
C ASP A 117 -45.38 -11.51 -5.67
N TYR A 118 -44.34 -12.05 -5.02
CA TYR A 118 -42.93 -11.71 -5.29
C TYR A 118 -42.43 -12.23 -6.64
N SER A 119 -43.29 -12.96 -7.37
CA SER A 119 -43.00 -13.54 -8.69
C SER A 119 -42.43 -12.51 -9.68
N LYS A 120 -42.89 -11.25 -9.60
CA LYS A 120 -42.45 -10.15 -10.48
C LYS A 120 -41.00 -9.71 -10.25
N PHE A 121 -40.44 -9.96 -9.06
CA PHE A 121 -39.07 -9.57 -8.74
C PHE A 121 -38.04 -10.61 -9.17
N TYR A 122 -38.40 -11.89 -9.28
CA TYR A 122 -37.49 -12.93 -9.75
C TYR A 122 -36.87 -12.66 -11.13
N PRO A 123 -37.63 -12.27 -12.18
CA PRO A 123 -37.01 -11.99 -13.48
C PRO A 123 -36.10 -10.74 -13.44
N ILE A 124 -36.39 -9.76 -12.60
CA ILE A 124 -35.54 -8.57 -12.41
C ILE A 124 -34.24 -8.98 -11.71
N ILE A 125 -34.32 -9.82 -10.67
CA ILE A 125 -33.15 -10.35 -9.96
C ILE A 125 -32.29 -11.19 -10.89
N ASP A 126 -32.89 -11.98 -11.77
CA ASP A 126 -32.18 -12.82 -12.73
C ASP A 126 -31.48 -12.00 -13.83
N ASP A 127 -32.15 -10.97 -14.36
CA ASP A 127 -31.54 -9.99 -15.28
C ASP A 127 -30.36 -9.26 -14.62
N LEU A 128 -30.51 -8.81 -13.38
CA LEU A 128 -29.42 -8.18 -12.62
C LEU A 128 -28.25 -9.14 -12.39
N ARG A 129 -28.51 -10.40 -12.04
CA ARG A 129 -27.46 -11.43 -11.91
C ARG A 129 -26.73 -11.65 -13.22
N THR A 130 -27.46 -11.72 -14.32
CA THR A 130 -26.89 -11.89 -15.67
C THR A 130 -25.99 -10.71 -16.03
N LYS A 131 -26.44 -9.48 -15.73
CA LYS A 131 -25.63 -8.25 -15.93
C LYS A 131 -24.36 -8.25 -15.07
N ILE A 132 -24.45 -8.67 -13.81
CA ILE A 132 -23.27 -8.77 -12.92
C ILE A 132 -22.26 -9.78 -13.48
N ILE A 133 -22.73 -10.95 -13.92
CA ILE A 133 -21.86 -11.98 -14.51
C ILE A 133 -21.22 -11.46 -15.80
N ALA A 134 -21.99 -10.82 -16.68
CA ALA A 134 -21.48 -10.24 -17.92
C ALA A 134 -20.39 -9.18 -17.65
N ALA A 135 -20.64 -8.26 -16.72
CA ALA A 135 -19.66 -7.25 -16.30
C ALA A 135 -18.41 -7.88 -15.66
N THR A 136 -18.58 -8.96 -14.89
CA THR A 136 -17.44 -9.68 -14.28
C THR A 136 -16.57 -10.34 -15.36
N ILE A 137 -17.19 -10.94 -16.37
CA ILE A 137 -16.48 -11.54 -17.51
C ILE A 137 -15.78 -10.46 -18.34
N GLU A 138 -16.42 -9.31 -18.57
CA GLU A 138 -15.82 -8.19 -19.28
C GLU A 138 -14.62 -7.61 -18.51
N ASN A 139 -14.76 -7.42 -17.19
CA ASN A 139 -13.64 -7.02 -16.34
C ASN A 139 -12.48 -8.04 -16.42
N ALA A 140 -12.76 -9.34 -16.34
CA ALA A 140 -11.72 -10.36 -16.48
C ALA A 140 -11.03 -10.33 -17.86
N LYS A 141 -11.80 -10.06 -18.93
CA LYS A 141 -11.26 -9.89 -20.29
C LYS A 141 -10.35 -8.67 -20.43
N ILE A 142 -10.58 -7.61 -19.65
CA ILE A 142 -9.74 -6.40 -19.65
C ILE A 142 -8.51 -6.58 -18.76
N ILE A 143 -8.65 -7.24 -17.60
CA ILE A 143 -7.54 -7.47 -16.67
C ILE A 143 -6.47 -8.37 -17.28
N SER A 144 -6.85 -9.43 -18.01
CA SER A 144 -5.89 -10.36 -18.62
C SER A 144 -4.85 -9.69 -19.56
N PRO A 145 -5.24 -8.84 -20.54
CA PRO A 145 -4.27 -8.14 -21.37
C PRO A 145 -3.47 -7.08 -20.62
N ILE A 146 -4.03 -6.47 -19.56
CA ILE A 146 -3.28 -5.55 -18.68
C ILE A 146 -2.15 -6.32 -17.99
N ASP A 147 -2.45 -7.47 -17.40
CA ASP A 147 -1.45 -8.31 -16.74
C ASP A 147 -0.40 -8.81 -17.73
N ASN A 148 -0.82 -9.23 -18.93
CA ASN A 148 0.11 -9.64 -19.98
C ASN A 148 1.02 -8.48 -20.45
N ALA A 149 0.45 -7.28 -20.65
CA ALA A 149 1.23 -6.10 -21.02
C ALA A 149 2.21 -5.69 -19.91
N ARG A 150 1.81 -5.80 -18.64
CA ARG A 150 2.67 -5.55 -17.49
C ARG A 150 3.82 -6.55 -17.42
N LEU A 151 3.54 -7.86 -17.58
CA LEU A 151 4.58 -8.89 -17.61
C LEU A 151 5.56 -8.69 -18.77
N ALA A 152 5.07 -8.33 -19.96
CA ALA A 152 5.93 -8.01 -21.09
C ALA A 152 6.80 -6.77 -20.84
N ALA A 153 6.25 -5.72 -20.22
CA ALA A 153 7.01 -4.53 -19.85
C ALA A 153 8.13 -4.84 -18.84
N GLU A 154 7.85 -5.67 -17.83
CA GLU A 154 8.86 -6.13 -16.86
C GLU A 154 9.96 -6.99 -17.53
N ASP A 155 9.60 -7.86 -18.48
CA ASP A 155 10.58 -8.64 -19.24
C ASP A 155 11.50 -7.74 -20.07
N PHE A 156 10.95 -6.71 -20.73
CA PHE A 156 11.76 -5.72 -21.44
C PHE A 156 12.63 -4.88 -20.50
N ARG A 157 12.11 -4.49 -19.32
CA ARG A 157 12.89 -3.77 -18.31
C ARG A 157 14.09 -4.59 -17.84
N LEU A 158 13.88 -5.86 -17.51
CA LEU A 158 14.96 -6.75 -17.06
C LEU A 158 16.00 -7.00 -18.18
N LYS A 159 15.55 -7.17 -19.42
CA LYS A 159 16.46 -7.28 -20.58
C LYS A 159 17.28 -6.01 -20.78
N TYR A 160 16.66 -4.83 -20.65
CA TYR A 160 17.34 -3.55 -20.73
C TYR A 160 18.39 -3.39 -19.61
N GLU A 161 18.05 -3.72 -18.37
CA GLU A 161 18.98 -3.66 -17.24
C GLU A 161 20.19 -4.58 -17.43
N ASN A 162 19.95 -5.80 -17.92
CA ASN A 162 21.03 -6.74 -18.24
C ASN A 162 21.93 -6.22 -19.37
N GLU A 163 21.35 -5.68 -20.45
CA GLU A 163 22.11 -5.10 -21.56
C GLU A 163 22.91 -3.87 -21.11
N MET A 164 22.33 -3.01 -20.27
CA MET A 164 23.03 -1.86 -19.69
C MET A 164 24.22 -2.29 -18.84
N TYR A 165 24.06 -3.35 -18.03
CA TYR A 165 25.16 -3.91 -17.25
C TYR A 165 26.29 -4.43 -18.16
N LEU A 166 25.95 -5.20 -19.19
CA LEU A 166 26.91 -5.71 -20.17
C LEU A 166 27.62 -4.56 -20.90
N ARG A 167 26.87 -3.54 -21.34
CA ARG A 167 27.44 -2.34 -21.97
C ARG A 167 28.43 -1.64 -21.06
N HIS A 168 28.09 -1.46 -19.78
CA HIS A 168 28.98 -0.81 -18.83
C HIS A 168 30.26 -1.62 -18.58
N SER A 169 30.15 -2.96 -18.52
CA SER A 169 31.33 -3.83 -18.44
C SER A 169 32.24 -3.66 -19.66
N VAL A 170 31.68 -3.67 -20.87
CA VAL A 170 32.45 -3.48 -22.11
C VAL A 170 33.07 -2.08 -22.17
N GLU A 171 32.36 -1.05 -21.71
CA GLU A 171 32.88 0.32 -21.65
C GLU A 171 34.05 0.43 -20.65
N ALA A 172 33.98 -0.27 -19.51
CA ALA A 172 35.09 -0.37 -18.58
C ALA A 172 36.31 -1.06 -19.21
N ASP A 173 36.09 -2.15 -19.97
CA ASP A 173 37.16 -2.84 -20.70
C ASP A 173 37.80 -1.96 -21.77
N ILE A 174 37.00 -1.20 -22.54
CA ILE A 174 37.50 -0.24 -23.55
C ILE A 174 38.35 0.85 -22.89
N ASN A 175 37.89 1.41 -21.77
CA ASN A 175 38.65 2.40 -21.03
C ASN A 175 39.96 1.81 -20.47
N GLY A 176 39.94 0.55 -20.04
CA GLY A 176 41.14 -0.19 -19.67
C GLY A 176 42.13 -0.34 -20.83
N LEU A 177 41.64 -0.70 -22.02
CA LEU A 177 42.45 -0.82 -23.23
C LEU A 177 43.05 0.53 -23.67
N HIS A 178 42.30 1.62 -23.57
CA HIS A 178 42.84 2.96 -23.82
C HIS A 178 43.99 3.29 -22.88
N LYS A 179 43.86 2.98 -21.59
CA LYS A 179 44.95 3.17 -20.62
C LYS A 179 46.19 2.35 -20.98
N VAL A 180 46.02 1.09 -21.36
CA VAL A 180 47.15 0.25 -21.82
C VAL A 180 47.80 0.81 -23.07
N LEU A 181 47.02 1.36 -24.01
CA LEU A 181 47.55 2.02 -25.19
C LEU A 181 48.37 3.27 -24.83
N ASP A 182 47.89 4.09 -23.89
CA ASP A 182 48.61 5.26 -23.39
C ASP A 182 49.92 4.88 -22.70
N ASP A 183 49.90 3.84 -21.86
CA ASP A 183 51.11 3.30 -21.21
C ASP A 183 52.12 2.78 -22.25
N LEU A 184 51.65 2.10 -23.31
CA LEU A 184 52.49 1.64 -24.42
C LEU A 184 53.08 2.81 -25.22
N ASN A 185 52.28 3.84 -25.51
CA ASN A 185 52.74 5.04 -26.20
C ASN A 185 53.82 5.77 -25.39
N MET A 186 53.63 5.89 -24.07
CA MET A 186 54.62 6.47 -23.18
C MET A 186 55.92 5.67 -23.21
N SER A 187 55.85 4.35 -23.04
CA SER A 187 57.03 3.48 -23.11
C SER A 187 57.75 3.54 -24.46
N THR A 188 57.00 3.67 -25.56
CA THR A 188 57.56 3.80 -26.91
C THR A 188 58.28 5.14 -27.07
N SER A 189 57.70 6.23 -26.56
CA SER A 189 58.33 7.55 -26.53
C SER A 189 59.61 7.55 -25.70
N ASP A 190 59.59 6.93 -24.51
CA ASP A 190 60.77 6.79 -23.65
C ASP A 190 61.89 6.02 -24.33
N LEU A 191 61.58 4.89 -24.97
CA LEU A 191 62.56 4.08 -25.69
C LEU A 191 63.11 4.82 -26.91
N LYS A 192 62.27 5.61 -27.60
CA LYS A 192 62.69 6.46 -28.71
C LYS A 192 63.65 7.57 -28.25
N MET A 193 63.37 8.25 -27.14
CA MET A 193 64.28 9.24 -26.57
C MET A 193 65.63 8.61 -26.19
N GLN A 194 65.63 7.42 -25.59
CA GLN A 194 66.88 6.71 -25.29
C GLN A 194 67.65 6.34 -26.57
N PHE A 195 66.96 5.90 -27.61
CA PHE A 195 67.57 5.59 -28.90
C PHE A 195 68.19 6.84 -29.56
N GLU A 196 67.46 7.96 -29.57
CA GLU A 196 67.95 9.25 -30.10
C GLU A 196 69.19 9.72 -29.31
N SER A 197 69.14 9.67 -27.98
CA SER A 197 70.28 10.02 -27.11
C SER A 197 71.53 9.16 -27.37
N LEU A 198 71.37 7.84 -27.48
CA LEU A 198 72.50 6.94 -27.81
C LEU A 198 73.05 7.20 -29.22
N THR A 199 72.18 7.57 -30.16
CA THR A 199 72.58 7.89 -31.54
C THR A 199 73.38 9.19 -31.57
N GLU A 200 72.96 10.20 -30.80
CA GLU A 200 73.70 11.45 -30.61
C GLU A 200 75.07 11.21 -29.94
N GLU A 201 75.13 10.36 -28.92
CA GLU A 201 76.38 9.98 -28.26
C GLU A 201 77.35 9.29 -29.23
N LEU A 202 76.85 8.35 -30.05
CA LEU A 202 77.65 7.72 -31.11
C LEU A 202 78.15 8.72 -32.15
N ALA A 203 77.30 9.67 -32.57
CA ALA A 203 77.70 10.72 -33.51
C ALA A 203 78.77 11.64 -32.90
N PHE A 204 78.61 12.00 -31.62
CA PHE A 204 79.58 12.80 -30.87
C PHE A 204 80.94 12.08 -30.77
N LEU A 205 80.95 10.81 -30.39
CA LEU A 205 82.17 9.99 -30.31
C LEU A 205 82.87 9.87 -31.67
N LYS A 206 82.12 9.65 -32.75
CA LYS A 206 82.69 9.61 -34.12
C LYS A 206 83.31 10.95 -34.52
N LYS A 207 82.61 12.06 -34.30
CA LYS A 207 83.12 13.40 -34.61
C LYS A 207 84.38 13.71 -33.80
N ASN A 208 84.39 13.37 -32.51
CA ASN A 208 85.57 13.56 -31.66
C ASN A 208 86.76 12.76 -32.19
N HIS A 209 86.54 11.50 -32.57
CA HIS A 209 87.60 10.67 -33.16
C HIS A 209 88.13 11.25 -34.48
N GLU A 210 87.25 11.74 -35.35
CA GLU A 210 87.61 12.39 -36.61
C GLU A 210 88.40 13.69 -36.38
N GLU A 211 88.02 14.50 -35.40
CA GLU A 211 88.71 15.74 -35.03
C GLU A 211 90.09 15.47 -34.39
N VAL A 212 90.21 14.45 -33.55
CA VAL A 212 91.50 13.99 -33.01
C VAL A 212 92.38 13.43 -34.13
N GLY A 213 91.81 12.66 -35.08
CA GLY A 213 92.54 12.18 -36.25
C GLY A 213 93.02 13.31 -37.16
N SER A 214 92.17 14.31 -37.39
CA SER A 214 92.46 15.47 -38.23
C SER A 214 93.47 16.43 -37.58
N SER A 215 93.39 16.67 -36.27
CA SER A 215 94.39 17.47 -35.54
C SER A 215 95.76 16.79 -35.48
N MET A 216 95.79 15.45 -35.41
CA MET A 216 97.02 14.69 -35.55
C MET A 216 97.61 14.80 -36.97
N GLN A 217 96.78 15.00 -38.01
CA GLN A 217 97.21 15.20 -39.40
C GLN A 217 97.61 16.66 -39.70
N GLY A 218 96.92 17.63 -39.10
CA GLY A 218 97.07 19.07 -39.33
C GLY A 218 98.29 19.72 -38.69
N THR A 219 99.05 19.00 -37.87
CA THR A 219 100.34 19.50 -37.33
C THR A 219 101.51 19.34 -38.33
N THR A 220 101.25 19.00 -39.61
CA THR A 220 102.30 18.59 -40.55
C THR A 220 102.48 19.40 -41.85
N THR A 221 101.71 20.46 -42.16
CA THR A 221 101.90 21.25 -43.42
C THR A 221 101.09 22.55 -43.33
N GLY A 222 101.66 23.77 -43.22
CA GLY A 222 102.15 24.65 -44.32
C GLY A 222 100.97 25.28 -45.10
N ASP A 223 100.85 26.55 -45.50
CA ASP A 223 101.66 27.77 -45.61
C ASP A 223 100.64 28.92 -45.92
N VAL A 224 100.90 30.17 -45.53
CA VAL A 224 99.97 31.32 -45.68
C VAL A 224 100.38 32.15 -46.89
N THR A 225 99.51 32.29 -47.90
CA THR A 225 99.77 33.14 -49.08
C THR A 225 98.60 34.08 -49.34
N VAL A 226 98.90 35.39 -49.46
CA VAL A 226 97.98 36.51 -49.68
C VAL A 226 98.38 37.19 -50.98
N GLU A 227 97.49 37.28 -51.97
CA GLU A 227 97.69 38.12 -53.15
C GLU A 227 96.52 39.09 -53.38
N MET A 228 96.89 40.35 -53.61
CA MET A 228 96.07 41.54 -53.78
C MET A 228 96.22 42.00 -55.24
N ASN A 229 95.13 42.08 -56.01
CA ASN A 229 95.15 42.58 -57.39
C ASN A 229 94.29 43.83 -57.56
N ALA A 230 94.92 44.85 -58.17
CA ALA A 230 94.45 46.22 -58.30
C ALA A 230 93.52 46.45 -59.51
N ALA A 231 92.59 47.37 -59.33
CA ALA A 231 91.53 47.78 -60.26
C ALA A 231 92.00 48.70 -61.42
N PRO A 232 91.23 48.81 -62.52
CA PRO A 232 91.40 49.89 -63.50
C PRO A 232 90.21 50.88 -63.58
N GLY A 233 90.55 52.17 -63.53
CA GLY A 233 89.91 53.35 -64.17
C GLY A 233 88.39 53.54 -64.09
N THR A 234 87.93 54.37 -63.15
CA THR A 234 86.52 54.77 -62.97
C THR A 234 86.07 55.86 -63.96
N ASP A 235 85.04 55.56 -64.75
CA ASP A 235 84.32 56.49 -65.64
C ASP A 235 83.39 57.41 -64.82
N LEU A 236 83.67 58.72 -64.80
CA LEU A 236 83.02 59.69 -63.92
C LEU A 236 81.53 59.91 -64.24
N THR A 237 81.11 59.77 -65.50
CA THR A 237 79.68 59.90 -65.89
C THR A 237 78.88 58.68 -65.45
N LYS A 238 79.51 57.51 -65.51
CA LYS A 238 78.96 56.27 -64.92
C LYS A 238 78.86 56.39 -63.41
N LEU A 239 79.90 56.90 -62.74
CA LEU A 239 79.93 57.10 -61.30
C LEU A 239 78.82 58.06 -60.82
N LEU A 240 78.55 59.15 -61.55
CA LEU A 240 77.52 60.12 -61.16
C LEU A 240 76.10 59.57 -61.36
N ASN A 241 75.86 58.80 -62.43
CA ASN A 241 74.60 58.07 -62.62
C ASN A 241 74.43 56.93 -61.62
N ASP A 242 75.51 56.23 -61.28
CA ASP A 242 75.52 55.20 -60.24
C ASP A 242 75.25 55.80 -58.87
N MET A 243 75.80 56.97 -58.54
CA MET A 243 75.46 57.68 -57.30
C MET A 243 73.98 58.09 -57.29
N ARG A 244 73.44 58.58 -58.41
CA ARG A 244 72.02 58.94 -58.50
C ARG A 244 71.13 57.71 -58.34
N ALA A 245 71.46 56.61 -59.00
CA ALA A 245 70.77 55.34 -58.87
C ALA A 245 70.87 54.77 -57.44
N GLN A 246 72.02 54.93 -56.77
CA GLN A 246 72.20 54.56 -55.37
C GLN A 246 71.33 55.41 -54.43
N TYR A 247 71.24 56.72 -54.65
CA TYR A 247 70.37 57.59 -53.86
C TYR A 247 68.88 57.32 -54.10
N GLU A 248 68.50 57.06 -55.35
CA GLU A 248 67.12 56.72 -55.70
C GLU A 248 66.74 55.33 -55.15
N ALA A 249 67.65 54.36 -55.20
CA ALA A 249 67.49 53.07 -54.55
C ALA A 249 67.41 53.20 -53.03
N LEU A 250 68.22 54.06 -52.40
CA LEU A 250 68.21 54.29 -50.96
C LEU A 250 66.93 55.02 -50.52
N ALA A 251 66.46 55.99 -51.30
CA ALA A 251 65.20 56.69 -51.04
C ALA A 251 63.99 55.75 -51.19
N GLU A 252 64.00 54.91 -52.21
CA GLU A 252 62.97 53.89 -52.43
C GLU A 252 63.00 52.80 -51.36
N GLN A 253 64.19 52.38 -50.93
CA GLN A 253 64.38 51.45 -49.81
C GLN A 253 63.86 52.06 -48.50
N ASN A 254 64.20 53.32 -48.21
CA ASN A 254 63.74 54.02 -47.01
C ASN A 254 62.21 54.18 -47.02
N ARG A 255 61.62 54.52 -48.17
CA ARG A 255 60.16 54.58 -48.34
C ARG A 255 59.49 53.23 -48.07
N LYS A 256 60.02 52.14 -48.64
CA LYS A 256 59.52 50.78 -48.39
C LYS A 256 59.67 50.36 -46.93
N GLU A 257 60.82 50.65 -46.31
CA GLU A 257 61.05 50.34 -44.89
C GLU A 257 60.09 51.13 -43.98
N ALA A 258 59.79 52.39 -44.30
CA ALA A 258 58.80 53.19 -43.58
C ALA A 258 57.37 52.66 -43.76
N GLU A 259 56.98 52.28 -44.98
CA GLU A 259 55.70 51.64 -45.27
C GLU A 259 55.57 50.28 -44.56
N ASP A 260 56.63 49.46 -44.56
CA ASP A 260 56.67 48.17 -43.87
C ASP A 260 56.57 48.33 -42.34
N GLN A 261 57.25 49.33 -41.77
CA GLN A 261 57.15 49.63 -40.34
C GLN A 261 55.75 50.12 -39.97
N PHE A 262 55.15 51.00 -40.79
CA PHE A 262 53.78 51.47 -40.56
C PHE A 262 52.77 50.33 -40.67
N ASN A 263 52.86 49.50 -41.70
CA ASN A 263 51.99 48.33 -41.88
C ASN A 263 52.14 47.33 -40.72
N LYS A 264 53.36 47.09 -40.23
CA LYS A 264 53.59 46.26 -39.03
C LYS A 264 52.94 46.87 -37.78
N GLN A 265 53.03 48.19 -37.60
CA GLN A 265 52.42 48.90 -36.47
C GLN A 265 50.88 48.82 -36.50
N VAL A 266 50.27 49.02 -37.67
CA VAL A 266 48.81 48.93 -37.86
C VAL A 266 48.33 47.50 -37.64
N ASN A 267 48.97 46.52 -38.27
CA ASN A 267 48.63 45.10 -38.09
C ASN A 267 48.79 44.65 -36.63
N PHE A 268 49.83 45.13 -35.93
CA PHE A 268 50.02 44.84 -34.50
C PHE A 268 48.93 45.47 -33.64
N SER A 269 48.51 46.69 -33.95
CA SER A 269 47.42 47.38 -33.26
C SER A 269 46.08 46.65 -33.44
N GLU A 270 45.73 46.27 -34.68
CA GLU A 270 44.51 45.51 -34.98
C GLU A 270 44.51 44.11 -34.33
N MET A 271 45.63 43.40 -34.41
CA MET A 271 45.82 42.10 -33.74
C MET A 271 45.69 42.24 -32.22
N SER A 272 46.24 43.30 -31.64
CA SER A 272 46.11 43.60 -30.21
C SER A 272 44.65 43.86 -29.83
N HIS A 273 43.92 44.62 -30.65
CA HIS A 273 42.52 44.95 -30.38
C HIS A 273 41.59 43.73 -30.50
N CYS A 274 41.78 42.92 -31.53
CA CYS A 274 41.09 41.64 -31.70
C CYS A 274 41.38 40.70 -30.51
N ARG A 275 42.64 40.64 -30.05
CA ARG A 275 43.03 39.85 -28.88
C ARG A 275 42.41 40.38 -27.58
N THR A 276 42.24 41.69 -27.42
CA THR A 276 41.54 42.26 -26.24
C THR A 276 40.05 41.95 -26.26
N SER A 277 39.41 42.04 -27.43
CA SER A 277 37.99 41.71 -27.61
C SER A 277 37.70 40.24 -27.31
N ALA A 278 38.50 39.33 -27.88
CA ALA A 278 38.37 37.90 -27.59
C ALA A 278 38.58 37.58 -26.10
N LYS A 279 39.51 38.27 -25.43
CA LYS A 279 39.69 38.13 -23.97
C LYS A 279 38.47 38.61 -23.19
N SER A 280 37.87 39.75 -23.54
CA SER A 280 36.65 40.20 -22.86
C SER A 280 35.50 39.22 -23.05
N GLU A 281 35.30 38.71 -24.27
CA GLU A 281 34.26 37.72 -24.58
C GLU A 281 34.47 36.41 -23.79
N ILE A 282 35.71 35.92 -23.70
CA ILE A 282 36.05 34.76 -22.86
C ILE A 282 35.73 35.05 -21.38
N THR A 283 36.01 36.25 -20.86
CA THR A 283 35.67 36.57 -19.46
C THR A 283 34.17 36.70 -19.23
N GLU A 284 33.42 37.17 -20.22
CA GLU A 284 31.96 37.28 -20.15
C GLU A 284 31.33 35.89 -20.18
N LEU A 285 31.75 35.02 -21.11
CA LEU A 285 31.34 33.61 -21.16
C LEU A 285 31.69 32.84 -19.88
N LYS A 286 32.83 33.13 -19.25
CA LYS A 286 33.17 32.56 -17.94
C LYS A 286 32.24 33.03 -16.83
N ARG A 287 31.85 34.31 -16.84
CA ARG A 287 30.89 34.85 -15.85
C ARG A 287 29.51 34.25 -16.06
N THR A 288 29.04 34.11 -17.30
CA THR A 288 27.75 33.47 -17.58
C THR A 288 27.76 32.00 -17.17
N LEU A 289 28.83 31.25 -17.49
CA LEU A 289 28.98 29.87 -17.06
C LEU A 289 28.92 29.75 -15.53
N GLN A 290 29.65 30.59 -14.80
CA GLN A 290 29.60 30.60 -13.33
C GLN A 290 28.19 30.95 -12.80
N ALA A 291 27.49 31.90 -13.41
CA ALA A 291 26.12 32.24 -13.03
C ALA A 291 25.16 31.06 -13.25
N LEU A 292 25.22 30.39 -14.41
CA LEU A 292 24.42 29.19 -14.69
C LEU A 292 24.77 28.04 -13.73
N GLN A 293 26.04 27.88 -13.36
CA GLN A 293 26.46 26.85 -12.40
C GLN A 293 25.84 27.09 -11.01
N ILE A 294 25.82 28.34 -10.55
CA ILE A 294 25.18 28.72 -9.28
C ILE A 294 23.67 28.51 -9.35
N GLU A 295 23.04 28.87 -10.48
CA GLU A 295 21.62 28.65 -10.70
C GLU A 295 21.30 27.15 -10.64
N LEU A 296 22.05 26.31 -11.35
CA LEU A 296 21.94 24.85 -11.32
C LEU A 296 22.06 24.31 -9.89
N GLN A 297 23.08 24.74 -9.14
CA GLN A 297 23.26 24.32 -7.75
C GLN A 297 22.10 24.76 -6.86
N SER A 298 21.55 25.96 -7.07
CA SER A 298 20.40 26.44 -6.31
C SER A 298 19.13 25.64 -6.64
N LEU A 299 18.90 25.32 -7.91
CA LEU A 299 17.79 24.46 -8.35
C LEU A 299 17.90 23.05 -7.78
N MET A 300 19.09 22.45 -7.77
CA MET A 300 19.33 21.15 -7.13
C MET A 300 19.04 21.19 -5.63
N SER A 301 19.43 22.27 -4.93
CA SER A 301 19.11 22.44 -3.51
C SER A 301 17.61 22.60 -3.27
N MET A 302 16.92 23.30 -4.16
CA MET A 302 15.47 23.47 -4.10
C MET A 302 14.74 22.15 -4.34
N GLN A 303 15.16 21.39 -5.36
CA GLN A 303 14.63 20.06 -5.64
C GLN A 303 14.78 19.14 -4.42
N SER A 304 15.98 19.05 -3.84
CA SER A 304 16.23 18.22 -2.65
C SER A 304 15.35 18.63 -1.47
N SER A 305 15.13 19.93 -1.27
CA SER A 305 14.22 20.40 -0.21
C SER A 305 12.76 20.01 -0.45
N LEU A 306 12.30 20.08 -1.70
CA LEU A 306 10.94 19.69 -2.08
C LEU A 306 10.74 18.17 -1.93
N GLU A 307 11.70 17.37 -2.38
CA GLU A 307 11.69 15.91 -2.21
C GLU A 307 11.67 15.53 -0.72
N SER A 308 12.44 16.21 0.13
CA SER A 308 12.40 16.00 1.58
C SER A 308 11.01 16.33 2.15
N THR A 309 10.41 17.47 1.78
CA THR A 309 9.06 17.81 2.26
C THR A 309 8.01 16.83 1.76
N LEU A 310 8.13 16.32 0.54
CA LEU A 310 7.24 15.30 0.00
C LEU A 310 7.35 14.01 0.83
N ALA A 311 8.57 13.52 1.06
CA ALA A 311 8.82 12.33 1.87
C ALA A 311 8.27 12.48 3.30
N ASP A 312 8.44 13.64 3.94
CA ASP A 312 7.89 13.93 5.27
C ASP A 312 6.35 13.89 5.27
N THR A 313 5.70 14.44 4.23
CA THR A 313 4.24 14.39 4.11
C THR A 313 3.72 12.99 3.87
N GLU A 314 4.37 12.22 3.00
CA GLU A 314 4.03 10.82 2.73
C GLU A 314 4.18 9.97 3.99
N ALA A 315 5.28 10.13 4.74
CA ALA A 315 5.49 9.47 6.03
C ALA A 315 4.39 9.85 7.04
N GLY A 316 4.00 11.12 7.09
CA GLY A 316 2.88 11.60 7.90
C GLY A 316 1.56 10.91 7.56
N TYR A 317 1.24 10.76 6.28
CA TYR A 317 0.03 10.06 5.83
C TYR A 317 0.06 8.57 6.13
N VAL A 318 1.20 7.89 5.92
CA VAL A 318 1.38 6.48 6.28
C VAL A 318 1.14 6.27 7.78
N MET A 319 1.66 7.15 8.63
CA MET A 319 1.41 7.09 10.07
C MET A 319 -0.07 7.27 10.41
N GLN A 320 -0.76 8.24 9.79
CA GLN A 320 -2.20 8.44 10.01
C GLN A 320 -3.02 7.22 9.56
N LEU A 321 -2.70 6.64 8.40
CA LEU A 321 -3.35 5.41 7.92
C LEU A 321 -3.12 4.24 8.89
N SER A 322 -1.91 4.09 9.41
CA SER A 322 -1.60 3.05 10.40
C SER A 322 -2.40 3.22 11.69
N GLN A 323 -2.61 4.47 12.14
CA GLN A 323 -3.40 4.78 13.33
C GLN A 323 -4.88 4.44 13.10
N ILE A 324 -5.44 4.79 11.94
CA ILE A 324 -6.82 4.45 11.57
C ILE A 324 -6.98 2.93 11.48
N GLN A 325 -6.03 2.23 10.85
CA GLN A 325 -6.05 0.77 10.77
C GLN A 325 -6.02 0.11 12.15
N HIS A 326 -5.24 0.66 13.09
CA HIS A 326 -5.22 0.18 14.47
C HIS A 326 -6.57 0.37 15.17
N GLN A 327 -7.22 1.52 14.97
CA GLN A 327 -8.57 1.78 15.51
C GLN A 327 -9.61 0.81 14.93
N ILE A 328 -9.57 0.57 13.62
CA ILE A 328 -10.45 -0.41 12.95
C ILE A 328 -10.26 -1.79 13.59
N THR A 329 -9.01 -2.25 13.68
CA THR A 329 -8.68 -3.57 14.24
C THR A 329 -9.17 -3.71 15.68
N SER A 330 -9.01 -2.67 16.51
CA SER A 330 -9.50 -2.68 17.89
C SER A 330 -11.03 -2.74 17.98
N LEU A 331 -11.74 -2.03 17.09
CA LEU A 331 -13.20 -2.09 17.04
C LEU A 331 -13.70 -3.45 16.52
N GLU A 332 -13.03 -4.04 15.54
CA GLU A 332 -13.32 -5.39 15.05
C GLU A 332 -13.15 -6.44 16.14
N GLU A 333 -12.08 -6.33 16.95
CA GLU A 333 -11.85 -7.20 18.10
C GLU A 333 -12.97 -7.06 19.15
N GLN A 334 -13.38 -5.83 19.49
CA GLN A 334 -14.50 -5.59 20.41
C GLN A 334 -15.82 -6.19 19.90
N ILE A 335 -16.10 -6.07 18.59
CA ILE A 335 -17.29 -6.70 17.98
C ILE A 335 -17.20 -8.22 18.08
N CYS A 336 -16.03 -8.79 17.81
CA CYS A 336 -15.81 -10.23 17.91
C CYS A 336 -16.01 -10.73 19.35
N GLN A 337 -15.51 -9.98 20.35
CA GLN A 337 -15.69 -10.27 21.76
C GLN A 337 -17.18 -10.26 22.15
N ILE A 338 -17.92 -9.19 21.83
CA ILE A 338 -19.35 -9.08 22.16
C ILE A 338 -20.17 -10.21 21.51
N ARG A 339 -19.84 -10.59 20.27
CA ARG A 339 -20.49 -11.73 19.60
C ARG A 339 -20.23 -13.03 20.35
N GLY A 340 -18.99 -13.30 20.74
CA GLY A 340 -18.64 -14.49 21.52
C GLY A 340 -19.34 -14.52 22.89
N GLU A 341 -19.40 -13.38 23.58
CA GLU A 341 -20.14 -13.25 24.84
C GLU A 341 -21.65 -13.50 24.66
N THR A 342 -22.23 -12.98 23.58
CA THR A 342 -23.66 -13.18 23.24
C THR A 342 -23.95 -14.64 22.92
N GLU A 343 -23.08 -15.31 22.16
CA GLU A 343 -23.20 -16.74 21.86
C GLU A 343 -23.12 -17.60 23.13
N CYS A 344 -22.19 -17.27 24.04
CA CYS A 344 -22.06 -17.94 25.33
C CYS A 344 -23.33 -17.77 26.18
N GLN A 345 -23.82 -16.54 26.32
CA GLN A 345 -25.08 -16.26 27.03
C GLN A 345 -26.25 -17.02 26.41
N ASN A 346 -26.37 -17.05 25.09
CA ASN A 346 -27.44 -17.78 24.41
C ASN A 346 -27.39 -19.30 24.72
N ALA A 347 -26.19 -19.88 24.74
CA ALA A 347 -26.01 -21.27 25.13
C ALA A 347 -26.43 -21.53 26.60
N GLU A 348 -26.10 -20.62 27.51
CA GLU A 348 -26.54 -20.67 28.92
C GLU A 348 -28.07 -20.56 29.04
N TYR A 349 -28.69 -19.65 28.28
CA TYR A 349 -30.16 -19.50 28.24
C TYR A 349 -30.85 -20.77 27.73
N GLU A 350 -30.34 -21.40 26.68
CA GLU A 350 -30.86 -22.67 26.17
C GLU A 350 -30.74 -23.80 27.21
N GLN A 351 -29.62 -23.87 27.94
CA GLN A 351 -29.48 -24.84 29.04
C GLN A 351 -30.50 -24.59 30.14
N LEU A 352 -30.70 -23.34 30.55
CA LEU A 352 -31.67 -22.97 31.57
C LEU A 352 -33.11 -23.29 31.12
N LEU A 353 -33.44 -23.02 29.85
CA LEU A 353 -34.72 -23.36 29.26
C LEU A 353 -34.97 -24.88 29.30
N ASN A 354 -33.97 -25.69 28.95
CA ASN A 354 -34.06 -27.16 29.04
C ASN A 354 -34.26 -27.67 30.48
N ILE A 355 -33.60 -27.05 31.46
CA ILE A 355 -33.83 -27.39 32.87
C ILE A 355 -35.24 -27.00 33.29
N LYS A 356 -35.70 -25.81 32.91
CA LYS A 356 -37.04 -25.30 33.20
C LYS A 356 -38.13 -26.20 32.62
N THR A 357 -38.01 -26.60 31.36
CA THR A 357 -38.97 -27.54 30.74
C THR A 357 -38.96 -28.90 31.44
N ARG A 358 -37.81 -29.39 31.90
CA ARG A 358 -37.74 -30.62 32.70
C ARG A 358 -38.45 -30.49 34.04
N LEU A 359 -38.21 -29.40 34.77
CA LEU A 359 -38.88 -29.14 36.05
C LEU A 359 -40.39 -28.98 35.88
N GLU A 360 -40.86 -28.34 34.80
CA GLU A 360 -42.29 -28.24 34.48
C GLU A 360 -42.92 -29.63 34.27
N MET A 361 -42.23 -30.54 33.58
CA MET A 361 -42.69 -31.93 33.47
C MET A 361 -42.73 -32.64 34.82
N GLU A 362 -41.72 -32.45 35.69
CA GLU A 362 -41.71 -33.03 37.03
C GLU A 362 -42.88 -32.51 37.88
N ILE A 363 -43.14 -31.19 37.88
CA ILE A 363 -44.29 -30.58 38.59
C ILE A 363 -45.62 -31.16 38.09
N GLU A 364 -45.79 -31.29 36.77
CA GLU A 364 -46.97 -31.91 36.17
C GLU A 364 -47.14 -33.36 36.64
N THR A 365 -46.06 -34.13 36.74
CA THR A 365 -46.14 -35.48 37.32
C THR A 365 -46.50 -35.48 38.79
N TYR A 366 -45.96 -34.54 39.58
CA TYR A 366 -46.31 -34.40 40.99
C TYR A 366 -47.78 -33.99 41.17
N HIS A 367 -48.32 -33.09 40.35
CA HIS A 367 -49.74 -32.75 40.33
C HIS A 367 -50.61 -33.99 40.04
N ARG A 368 -50.27 -34.79 39.03
CA ARG A 368 -50.99 -36.04 38.73
C ARG A 368 -50.95 -37.05 39.86
N LEU A 369 -49.83 -37.17 40.58
CA LEU A 369 -49.73 -38.06 41.73
C LEU A 369 -50.58 -37.57 42.91
N LEU A 370 -50.57 -36.26 43.17
CA LEU A 370 -51.40 -35.64 44.20
C LEU A 370 -52.90 -35.71 43.87
N GLU A 371 -53.26 -35.62 42.59
CA GLU A 371 -54.64 -35.81 42.11
C GLU A 371 -55.03 -37.31 42.02
N GLY A 372 -54.05 -38.20 41.85
CA GLY A 372 -54.21 -39.65 41.61
C GLY A 372 -54.33 -40.54 42.84
N GLU A 373 -54.18 -40.01 44.06
CA GLU A 373 -54.60 -40.69 45.30
C GLU A 373 -56.03 -40.35 45.74
N ALA A 374 -56.78 -39.56 44.95
CA ALA A 374 -58.22 -39.35 45.11
C ALA A 374 -59.06 -40.14 44.08
N GLY A 375 -58.47 -41.03 43.28
CA GLY A 375 -59.21 -41.72 42.22
C GLY A 375 -58.51 -42.92 41.60
N HIS A 376 -58.10 -43.90 42.41
CA HIS A 376 -57.81 -45.22 41.86
C HIS A 376 -59.11 -45.85 41.31
N TYR A 377 -59.02 -46.41 40.10
CA TYR A 377 -60.04 -47.17 39.33
C TYR A 377 -60.97 -46.41 38.38
N SER A 378 -60.43 -45.72 37.37
CA SER A 378 -61.05 -45.82 36.03
C SER A 378 -60.09 -45.42 34.93
N LYS A 379 -59.95 -46.29 33.93
CA LYS A 379 -59.26 -46.11 32.63
C LYS A 379 -57.76 -46.35 32.63
N CYS A 380 -57.45 -47.60 32.94
CA CYS A 380 -56.53 -48.38 32.14
C CYS A 380 -56.84 -48.25 30.63
N TRP A 381 -55.78 -48.03 29.84
CA TRP A 381 -55.62 -48.35 28.41
C TRP A 381 -56.37 -47.47 27.40
N GLY A 382 -55.62 -46.60 26.74
CA GLY A 382 -56.05 -45.94 25.51
C GLY A 382 -54.99 -45.03 24.91
N SER A 383 -54.31 -45.53 23.87
CA SER A 383 -53.51 -44.78 22.89
C SER A 383 -52.00 -44.65 23.14
N TYR A 384 -51.30 -45.79 23.09
CA TYR A 384 -49.96 -45.84 22.48
C TYR A 384 -50.11 -45.85 20.96
N GLU A 385 -50.53 -44.75 20.34
CA GLU A 385 -50.45 -44.63 18.88
C GLU A 385 -50.48 -43.17 18.42
N LEU A 386 -49.33 -42.49 18.50
CA LEU A 386 -48.84 -41.62 17.41
C LEU A 386 -47.38 -41.22 17.66
N ILE A 387 -46.46 -42.16 17.40
CA ILE A 387 -45.16 -41.77 16.88
C ILE A 387 -45.41 -41.35 15.44
N ARG A 388 -45.47 -40.05 15.19
CA ARG A 388 -45.14 -39.50 13.87
C ARG A 388 -43.94 -38.59 14.02
N LEU A 389 -42.78 -39.19 13.78
CA LEU A 389 -41.65 -38.52 13.17
C LEU A 389 -42.16 -37.67 11.99
N THR A 390 -41.92 -36.37 12.09
CA THR A 390 -41.42 -35.61 10.94
C THR A 390 -40.15 -34.91 11.40
N VAL A 391 -39.06 -35.64 11.28
CA VAL A 391 -37.74 -35.06 11.00
C VAL A 391 -37.90 -34.26 9.71
N LEU A 392 -37.78 -32.94 9.80
CA LEU A 392 -37.42 -32.10 8.65
C LEU A 392 -35.89 -31.93 8.68
N PRO A 393 -35.16 -32.46 7.68
CA PRO A 393 -33.75 -32.17 7.49
C PRO A 393 -33.60 -30.91 6.61
N GLY A 394 -32.87 -29.91 7.11
CA GLY A 394 -32.44 -28.72 6.35
C GLY A 394 -32.43 -27.47 7.23
N ALA A 395 -31.33 -26.75 7.48
CA ALA A 395 -30.11 -26.62 6.72
C ALA A 395 -28.88 -26.46 7.63
N HIS A 396 -27.95 -27.40 7.52
CA HIS A 396 -26.53 -27.08 7.61
C HIS A 396 -26.12 -26.36 6.32
N SER A 397 -26.13 -25.04 6.35
CA SER A 397 -25.28 -24.16 5.53
C SER A 397 -25.35 -22.79 6.23
N LEU A 398 -24.33 -22.37 6.94
CA LEU A 398 -23.14 -21.76 6.34
C LEU A 398 -21.98 -21.84 7.34
N SER A 399 -21.10 -22.81 7.11
CA SER A 399 -19.69 -22.65 7.44
C SER A 399 -19.07 -21.72 6.41
N ARG A 400 -18.11 -20.90 6.85
CA ARG A 400 -17.04 -20.27 6.05
C ARG A 400 -17.47 -19.32 4.92
N ARG A 401 -17.43 -18.03 5.23
CA ARG A 401 -16.62 -17.07 4.45
C ARG A 401 -15.43 -16.78 5.34
N GLU A 402 -14.31 -17.49 5.24
CA GLU A 402 -13.27 -17.34 4.21
C GLU A 402 -13.02 -15.87 3.86
N ASN A 403 -12.19 -15.28 4.71
CA ASN A 403 -11.31 -14.16 4.37
C ASN A 403 -10.61 -14.48 3.04
N ARG A 404 -11.03 -13.79 1.99
CA ARG A 404 -10.24 -13.45 0.81
C ARG A 404 -10.93 -12.26 0.16
N TYR A 405 -10.54 -11.06 0.56
CA TYR A 405 -9.84 -10.05 -0.24
C TYR A 405 -9.42 -8.90 0.66
#